data_AF-A0A7S3D6K8-F1
#
_entry.id   AF-A0A7S3D6K8-F1
#
_cell.length_a   1.000
_cell.length_b   1.000
_cell.length_c   1.000
_cell.angle_alpha   90.00
_cell.angle_beta   90.00
_cell.angle_gamma   90.00
#
_symmetry.space_group_name_H-M   'P 1'
#
loop_
_entity.id
_entity.type
_entity.pdbx_description
1 polymer ?
#
loop_
_entity_poly.entity_id
_entity_poly.type
_entity_poly.pdbx_seq_one_letter_code
_entity_poly.pdbx_strand_id
1 'polypeptide(L)'
;ADRNFCLGYMMKEAGAFPEGTDLIETLNFYFMCCSLTLNARTMSVFAATLANGGVNPLTGKRIFQEATVRNCLSIALSCGMYDYSGQFAFRMGFPAKSGVSGAVMVVIPGVMGIATFSPRLDESGNSVRGIEFCRALGETYSFHLYGFPDTTIHSKHRLLDISKYGGNDDEKNIASILQAAAEGDVKALKGFASAGMSLDVGDYDMRTSLHLAVCSNHVKVVEYLLGIKKQRGTSKRVISSKGRPISDISPKDRWGNTPLSDANRMKLPEMVSLLEMVKAE
;
A
#
# COMPACT_ATOMS: atom_id res chain seq x y z
N ALA A 1 3.61 31.70 -31.79
CA ALA A 1 3.19 31.21 -30.46
C ALA A 1 2.00 32.03 -29.97
N ASP A 2 1.02 32.21 -30.85
CA ASP A 2 0.23 33.45 -30.87
C ASP A 2 -0.83 33.43 -29.76
N ARG A 3 -1.31 32.23 -29.42
CA ARG A 3 -2.22 32.01 -28.29
C ARG A 3 -1.65 32.47 -26.95
N ASN A 4 -0.34 32.29 -26.71
CA ASN A 4 0.30 32.72 -25.47
C ASN A 4 0.46 34.24 -25.40
N PHE A 5 0.68 34.91 -26.55
CA PHE A 5 0.66 36.37 -26.60
C PHE A 5 -0.74 36.90 -26.27
N CYS A 6 -1.80 36.36 -26.88
CA CYS A 6 -3.17 36.78 -26.57
C CYS A 6 -3.51 36.60 -25.08
N LEU A 7 -3.21 35.43 -24.52
CA LEU A 7 -3.41 35.16 -23.08
C LEU A 7 -2.61 36.12 -22.20
N GLY A 8 -1.36 36.39 -22.56
CA GLY A 8 -0.52 37.34 -21.83
C GLY A 8 -1.12 38.76 -21.78
N TYR A 9 -1.66 39.25 -22.90
CA TYR A 9 -2.34 40.55 -22.93
C TYR A 9 -3.64 40.55 -22.12
N MET A 10 -4.44 39.48 -22.20
CA MET A 10 -5.66 39.34 -21.38
C MET A 10 -5.33 39.34 -19.88
N MET A 11 -4.28 38.63 -19.47
CA MET A 11 -3.81 38.60 -18.08
C MET A 11 -3.30 39.97 -17.62
N LYS A 12 -2.63 40.71 -18.50
CA LYS A 12 -2.15 42.07 -18.21
C LYS A 12 -3.30 43.05 -18.00
N GLU A 13 -4.32 43.00 -18.85
CA GLU A 13 -5.52 43.81 -18.69
C GLU A 13 -6.25 43.49 -17.38
N ALA A 14 -6.33 42.21 -17.00
CA ALA A 14 -6.95 41.76 -15.76
C ALA A 14 -6.13 42.05 -14.49
N GLY A 15 -4.95 42.67 -14.60
CA GLY A 15 -4.08 42.96 -13.45
C GLY A 15 -3.50 41.70 -12.79
N ALA A 16 -3.33 40.61 -13.54
CA ALA A 16 -2.87 39.33 -13.00
C ALA A 16 -1.34 39.28 -12.74
N PHE A 17 -0.59 40.28 -13.20
CA PHE A 17 0.85 40.39 -13.00
C PHE A 17 1.20 41.38 -11.88
N PRO A 18 2.32 41.19 -11.16
CA PRO A 18 2.84 42.18 -10.23
C PRO A 18 3.11 43.54 -10.91
N GLU A 19 3.09 44.61 -10.12
CA GLU A 19 3.41 45.95 -10.61
C GLU A 19 4.83 46.01 -11.23
N GLY A 20 4.96 46.75 -12.34
CA GLY A 20 6.24 46.91 -13.04
C GLY A 20 6.66 45.73 -13.94
N THR A 21 5.81 44.72 -14.13
CA THR A 21 6.14 43.55 -14.98
C THR A 21 6.19 43.91 -16.47
N ASP A 22 7.30 43.60 -17.14
CA ASP A 22 7.38 43.59 -18.61
C ASP A 22 6.79 42.27 -19.16
N LEU A 23 5.71 42.38 -19.92
CA LEU A 23 5.01 41.24 -20.52
C LEU A 23 5.87 40.50 -21.55
N ILE A 24 6.63 41.22 -22.38
CA ILE A 24 7.40 40.61 -23.47
C ILE A 24 8.57 39.81 -22.89
N GLU A 25 9.27 40.38 -21.90
CA GLU A 25 10.33 39.67 -21.19
C GLU A 25 9.80 38.43 -20.46
N THR A 26 8.65 38.56 -19.79
CA THR A 26 8.00 37.43 -19.09
C THR A 26 7.61 36.30 -20.04
N LEU A 27 7.04 36.64 -21.21
CA LEU A 27 6.68 35.65 -22.22
C LEU A 27 7.93 34.97 -22.82
N ASN A 28 9.01 35.73 -23.06
CA ASN A 28 10.27 35.18 -23.52
C ASN A 28 10.87 34.20 -22.49
N PHE A 29 10.82 34.56 -21.19
CA PHE A 29 11.24 33.66 -20.12
C PHE A 29 10.41 32.38 -20.08
N TYR A 30 9.08 32.49 -20.21
CA TYR A 30 8.20 31.33 -20.32
C TYR A 30 8.58 30.41 -21.50
N PHE A 31 8.85 30.96 -22.68
CA PHE A 31 9.25 30.17 -23.85
C PHE A 31 10.59 29.46 -23.66
N MET A 32 11.54 30.10 -22.97
CA MET A 32 12.81 29.47 -22.60
C MET A 32 12.58 28.27 -21.65
N CYS A 33 11.74 28.42 -20.63
CA CYS A 33 11.40 27.32 -19.72
C CYS A 33 10.72 26.15 -20.45
N CYS A 34 9.81 26.43 -21.40
CA CYS A 34 9.13 25.41 -22.18
C CYS A 34 10.03 24.70 -23.21
N SER A 35 11.21 25.26 -23.49
CA SER A 35 12.16 24.76 -24.48
C SER A 35 13.37 24.04 -23.86
N LEU A 36 13.32 23.77 -22.54
CA LEU A 36 14.33 22.99 -21.84
C LEU A 36 14.36 21.55 -22.36
N THR A 37 15.56 21.03 -22.60
CA THR A 37 15.78 19.65 -23.04
C THR A 37 16.22 18.76 -21.88
N LEU A 38 15.56 17.62 -21.75
CA LEU A 38 15.82 16.63 -20.71
C LEU A 38 15.72 15.23 -21.31
N ASN A 39 16.41 14.27 -20.71
CA ASN A 39 16.22 12.85 -21.00
C ASN A 39 15.33 12.20 -19.94
N ALA A 40 14.81 11.01 -20.23
CA ALA A 40 13.91 10.28 -19.32
C ALA A 40 14.56 10.01 -17.95
N ARG A 41 15.87 9.75 -17.90
CA ARG A 41 16.60 9.51 -16.66
C ARG A 41 16.63 10.75 -15.76
N THR A 42 16.92 11.92 -16.31
CA THR A 42 16.92 13.17 -15.54
C THR A 42 15.51 13.51 -15.06
N MET A 43 14.51 13.31 -15.92
CA MET A 43 13.11 13.55 -15.56
C MET A 43 12.61 12.60 -14.47
N SER A 44 13.03 11.33 -14.46
CA SER A 44 12.67 10.40 -13.39
C SER A 44 13.31 10.76 -12.06
N VAL A 45 14.57 11.24 -12.05
CA VAL A 45 15.23 11.74 -10.83
C VAL A 45 14.53 13.00 -10.31
N PHE A 46 14.08 13.90 -11.19
CA PHE A 46 13.29 15.05 -10.79
C PHE A 46 11.94 14.62 -10.18
N ALA A 47 11.22 13.70 -10.83
CA ALA A 47 9.99 13.12 -10.30
C ALA A 47 10.23 12.45 -8.93
N ALA A 48 11.34 11.74 -8.77
CA ALA A 48 11.69 11.06 -7.52
C ALA A 48 12.07 12.06 -6.42
N THR A 49 12.61 13.23 -6.78
CA THR A 49 12.84 14.33 -5.84
C THR A 49 11.52 14.86 -5.29
N LEU A 50 10.47 14.95 -6.11
CA LEU A 50 9.12 15.29 -5.66
C LEU A 50 8.50 14.17 -4.84
N ALA A 51 8.67 12.91 -5.24
CA ALA A 51 8.20 11.75 -4.48
C ALA A 51 8.81 11.71 -3.06
N ASN A 52 10.05 12.17 -2.92
CA ASN A 52 10.82 12.20 -1.68
C ASN A 52 10.73 13.55 -0.94
N GLY A 53 9.58 14.23 -1.01
CA GLY A 53 9.30 15.44 -0.21
C GLY A 53 10.23 16.63 -0.51
N GLY A 54 10.81 16.68 -1.72
CA GLY A 54 11.70 17.75 -2.17
C GLY A 54 13.18 17.49 -1.93
N VAL A 55 13.55 16.30 -1.44
CA VAL A 55 14.96 15.89 -1.25
C VAL A 55 15.39 15.02 -2.43
N ASN A 56 16.46 15.41 -3.11
CA ASN A 56 16.96 14.67 -4.26
C ASN A 56 17.53 13.30 -3.79
N PRO A 57 17.01 12.17 -4.30
CA PRO A 57 17.35 10.84 -3.79
C PRO A 57 18.78 10.40 -4.10
N LEU A 58 19.43 10.98 -5.11
CA LEU A 58 20.80 10.63 -5.48
C LEU A 58 21.84 11.43 -4.71
N THR A 59 21.48 12.63 -4.24
CA THR A 59 22.43 13.56 -3.61
C THR A 59 22.14 13.83 -2.13
N GLY A 60 20.96 13.48 -1.65
CA GLY A 60 20.50 13.79 -0.28
C GLY A 60 20.22 15.28 -0.03
N LYS A 61 20.35 16.14 -1.04
CA LYS A 61 20.15 17.60 -0.89
C LYS A 61 18.68 17.96 -0.98
N ARG A 62 18.22 18.84 -0.07
CA ARG A 62 16.89 19.45 -0.15
C ARG A 62 16.87 20.50 -1.25
N ILE A 63 16.06 20.26 -2.28
CA ILE A 63 15.85 21.17 -3.41
C ILE A 63 14.58 22.01 -3.19
N PHE A 64 13.52 21.39 -2.68
CA PHE A 64 12.24 22.04 -2.42
C PHE A 64 11.81 21.86 -0.97
N GLN A 65 11.01 22.82 -0.49
CA GLN A 65 10.28 22.66 0.76
C GLN A 65 9.15 21.65 0.57
N GLU A 66 8.88 20.87 1.60
CA GLU A 66 7.83 19.84 1.57
C GLU A 66 6.45 20.43 1.28
N ALA A 67 6.15 21.61 1.83
CA ALA A 67 4.90 22.32 1.58
C ALA A 67 4.72 22.67 0.09
N THR A 68 5.79 23.12 -0.58
CA THR A 68 5.78 23.39 -2.03
C THR A 68 5.52 22.12 -2.82
N VAL A 69 6.21 21.03 -2.46
CA VAL A 69 6.06 19.72 -3.12
C VAL A 69 4.63 19.22 -2.99
N ARG A 70 4.04 19.28 -1.80
CA ARG A 70 2.64 18.90 -1.55
C ARG A 70 1.70 19.69 -2.45
N ASN A 71 1.83 21.02 -2.50
CA ASN A 71 0.98 21.87 -3.33
C ASN A 71 1.13 21.55 -4.83
N CYS A 72 2.37 21.35 -5.30
CA CYS A 72 2.64 20.97 -6.69
C CYS A 72 2.02 19.61 -7.05
N LEU A 73 2.13 18.61 -6.17
CA LEU A 73 1.57 17.28 -6.40
C LEU A 73 0.03 17.28 -6.39
N SER A 74 -0.58 18.09 -5.53
CA SER A 74 -2.05 18.28 -5.54
C SER A 74 -2.53 18.86 -6.87
N ILE A 75 -1.86 19.88 -7.40
CA ILE A 75 -2.20 20.46 -8.71
C ILE A 75 -1.90 19.49 -9.85
N ALA A 76 -0.78 18.76 -9.79
CA ALA A 76 -0.44 17.77 -10.80
C ALA A 76 -1.46 16.64 -10.87
N LEU A 77 -2.05 16.24 -9.73
CA LEU A 77 -3.13 15.26 -9.71
C LEU A 77 -4.38 15.78 -10.44
N SER A 78 -4.81 17.01 -10.17
CA SER A 78 -6.07 17.54 -10.71
C SER A 78 -5.97 18.16 -12.11
N CYS A 79 -4.78 18.65 -12.50
CA CYS A 79 -4.58 19.48 -13.70
C CYS A 79 -3.40 19.03 -14.58
N GLY A 80 -2.83 17.85 -14.30
CA GLY A 80 -1.56 17.43 -14.89
C GLY A 80 -1.61 16.92 -16.34
N MET A 81 -2.75 16.40 -16.78
CA MET A 81 -2.92 15.61 -18.00
C MET A 81 -3.89 16.26 -19.01
N TYR A 82 -3.90 17.58 -19.10
CA TYR A 82 -4.84 18.37 -19.93
C TYR A 82 -6.30 18.02 -19.59
N ASP A 83 -7.17 17.91 -20.59
CA ASP A 83 -8.59 17.58 -20.41
C ASP A 83 -8.79 16.15 -19.83
N TYR A 84 -7.77 15.30 -19.92
CA TYR A 84 -7.78 13.95 -19.33
C TYR A 84 -7.51 13.94 -17.82
N SER A 85 -7.16 15.08 -17.19
CA SER A 85 -6.73 15.12 -15.78
C SER A 85 -7.75 14.55 -14.80
N GLY A 86 -9.03 14.85 -14.97
CA GLY A 86 -10.09 14.34 -14.09
C GLY A 86 -10.26 12.82 -14.20
N GLN A 87 -10.26 12.28 -15.42
CA GLN A 87 -10.36 10.84 -15.66
C GLN A 87 -9.10 10.10 -15.20
N PHE A 88 -7.92 10.71 -15.40
CA PHE A 88 -6.65 10.17 -14.93
C PHE A 88 -6.61 10.09 -13.40
N ALA A 89 -7.01 11.17 -12.70
CA ALA A 89 -7.07 11.19 -11.25
C ALA A 89 -8.07 10.16 -10.70
N PHE A 90 -9.20 9.95 -11.39
CA PHE A 90 -10.20 8.97 -10.97
C PHE A 90 -9.77 7.52 -11.19
N ARG A 91 -9.07 7.23 -12.29
CA ARG A 91 -8.71 5.84 -12.65
C ARG A 91 -7.35 5.42 -12.10
N MET A 92 -6.34 6.28 -12.21
CA MET A 92 -4.96 5.97 -11.84
C MET A 92 -4.64 6.46 -10.43
N GLY A 93 -5.16 7.63 -10.06
CA GLY A 93 -5.09 8.14 -8.69
C GLY A 93 -3.71 8.56 -8.21
N PHE A 94 -2.75 8.82 -9.10
CA PHE A 94 -1.43 9.36 -8.71
C PHE A 94 -1.08 10.63 -9.49
N PRO A 95 -0.27 11.54 -8.93
CA PRO A 95 0.14 12.76 -9.64
C PRO A 95 0.96 12.46 -10.90
N ALA A 96 0.62 13.14 -12.00
CA ALA A 96 1.37 13.07 -13.25
C ALA A 96 1.37 14.42 -13.97
N LYS A 97 2.32 14.63 -14.89
CA LYS A 97 2.31 15.75 -15.82
C LYS A 97 2.68 15.28 -17.22
N SER A 98 1.82 15.59 -18.17
CA SER A 98 2.06 15.36 -19.60
C SER A 98 2.66 16.59 -20.28
N GLY A 99 3.56 16.36 -21.24
CA GLY A 99 4.11 17.39 -22.12
C GLY A 99 3.82 17.08 -23.58
N VAL A 100 3.59 18.13 -24.39
CA VAL A 100 3.37 18.00 -25.84
C VAL A 100 4.56 17.39 -26.59
N SER A 101 5.73 17.29 -25.96
CA SER A 101 6.86 16.52 -26.49
C SER A 101 6.62 15.00 -26.50
N GLY A 102 5.57 14.52 -25.84
CA GLY A 102 5.31 13.10 -25.61
C GLY A 102 5.97 12.55 -24.34
N ALA A 103 6.54 13.44 -23.51
CA ALA A 103 7.05 13.10 -22.19
C ALA A 103 5.90 13.04 -21.18
N VAL A 104 5.86 12.02 -20.32
CA VAL A 104 4.96 11.95 -19.16
C VAL A 104 5.79 11.70 -17.90
N MET A 105 5.67 12.62 -16.96
CA MET A 105 6.25 12.52 -15.63
C MET A 105 5.21 11.96 -14.67
N VAL A 106 5.57 10.96 -13.88
CA VAL A 106 4.69 10.31 -12.90
C VAL A 106 5.39 10.34 -11.54
N VAL A 107 4.65 10.69 -10.50
CA VAL A 107 5.16 10.73 -9.13
C VAL A 107 4.31 9.82 -8.26
N ILE A 108 4.95 8.83 -7.62
CA ILE A 108 4.33 8.01 -6.56
C ILE A 108 4.90 8.49 -5.22
N PRO A 109 4.18 9.34 -4.47
CA PRO A 109 4.69 9.93 -3.23
C PRO A 109 5.18 8.88 -2.24
N GLY A 110 6.35 9.09 -1.65
CA GLY A 110 6.98 8.16 -0.71
C GLY A 110 7.58 6.90 -1.32
N VAL A 111 7.44 6.67 -2.64
CA VAL A 111 7.90 5.44 -3.29
C VAL A 111 8.91 5.73 -4.40
N MET A 112 8.50 6.38 -5.50
CA MET A 112 9.35 6.56 -6.68
C MET A 112 8.87 7.65 -7.63
N GLY A 113 9.76 8.10 -8.51
CA GLY A 113 9.43 8.94 -9.66
C GLY A 113 9.73 8.21 -10.96
N ILE A 114 8.82 8.33 -11.93
CA ILE A 114 8.89 7.64 -13.22
C ILE A 114 8.78 8.69 -14.34
N ALA A 115 9.46 8.42 -15.44
CA ALA A 115 9.42 9.22 -16.64
C ALA A 115 9.25 8.30 -17.85
N THR A 116 8.27 8.60 -18.70
CA THR A 116 8.09 7.95 -19.99
C THR A 116 8.22 8.96 -21.11
N PHE A 117 8.66 8.50 -22.28
CA PHE A 117 8.77 9.34 -23.47
C PHE A 117 8.31 8.57 -24.70
N SER A 118 7.26 9.06 -25.34
CA SER A 118 6.76 8.57 -26.61
C SER A 118 6.12 9.73 -27.37
N PRO A 119 6.74 10.24 -28.47
CA PRO A 119 6.31 11.46 -29.15
C PRO A 119 4.87 11.48 -29.69
N ARG A 120 4.30 10.31 -30.01
CA ARG A 120 2.94 10.23 -30.56
C ARG A 120 1.91 10.57 -29.48
N LEU A 121 1.08 11.58 -29.76
CA LEU A 121 0.04 12.07 -28.87
C LEU A 121 -1.35 11.56 -29.27
N ASP A 122 -2.25 11.49 -28.31
CA ASP A 122 -3.68 11.31 -28.50
C ASP A 122 -4.38 12.65 -28.83
N GLU A 123 -5.70 12.62 -28.99
CA GLU A 123 -6.52 13.80 -29.29
C GLU A 123 -6.50 14.84 -28.15
N SER A 124 -6.19 14.43 -26.92
CA SER A 124 -6.09 15.30 -25.75
C SER A 124 -4.67 15.86 -25.54
N GLY A 125 -3.73 15.57 -26.45
CA GLY A 125 -2.35 16.05 -26.37
C GLY A 125 -1.45 15.27 -25.41
N ASN A 126 -1.86 14.08 -24.98
CA ASN A 126 -1.10 13.21 -24.09
C ASN A 126 -0.40 12.10 -24.86
N SER A 127 0.74 11.61 -24.35
CA SER A 127 1.44 10.49 -24.96
C SER A 127 0.61 9.19 -24.92
N VAL A 128 0.35 8.59 -26.08
CA VAL A 128 -0.46 7.36 -26.21
C VAL A 128 0.15 6.22 -25.37
N ARG A 129 1.45 5.96 -25.54
CA ARG A 129 2.14 4.91 -24.78
C ARG A 129 2.39 5.30 -23.33
N GLY A 130 2.55 6.59 -23.04
CA GLY A 130 2.72 7.08 -21.68
C GLY A 130 1.47 6.86 -20.82
N ILE A 131 0.29 7.16 -21.36
CA ILE A 131 -1.00 6.87 -20.70
C ILE A 131 -1.19 5.37 -20.53
N GLU A 132 -0.94 4.58 -21.58
CA GLU A 132 -1.12 3.13 -21.52
C GLU A 132 -0.21 2.48 -20.46
N PHE A 133 1.03 2.97 -20.33
CA PHE A 133 1.91 2.59 -19.24
C PHE A 133 1.33 2.95 -17.87
N CYS A 134 0.79 4.17 -17.70
CA CYS A 134 0.16 4.58 -16.44
C CYS A 134 -1.06 3.72 -16.09
N ARG A 135 -1.84 3.31 -17.10
CA ARG A 135 -2.98 2.41 -16.94
C ARG A 135 -2.53 1.04 -16.43
N ALA A 136 -1.56 0.43 -17.12
CA ALA A 136 -1.01 -0.85 -16.69
C ALA A 136 -0.40 -0.76 -15.28
N LEU A 137 0.24 0.36 -14.95
CA LEU A 137 0.81 0.60 -13.61
C LEU A 137 -0.28 0.62 -12.53
N GLY A 138 -1.37 1.36 -12.73
CA GLY A 138 -2.48 1.45 -11.77
C GLY A 138 -3.31 0.16 -11.65
N GLU A 139 -3.37 -0.65 -12.72
CA GLU A 139 -4.05 -1.95 -12.72
C GLU A 139 -3.19 -3.08 -12.12
N THR A 140 -1.86 -2.89 -12.08
CA THR A 140 -0.93 -3.90 -11.55
C THR A 140 -0.61 -3.67 -10.08
N TYR A 141 -0.45 -2.40 -9.67
CA TYR A 141 0.04 -2.03 -8.34
C TYR A 141 -0.97 -1.17 -7.56
N SER A 142 -0.97 -1.30 -6.24
CA SER A 142 -1.82 -0.51 -5.34
C SER A 142 -1.26 0.91 -5.10
N PHE A 143 -1.06 1.69 -6.17
CA PHE A 143 -0.53 3.07 -6.09
C PHE A 143 -1.57 4.17 -6.13
N HIS A 144 -2.84 3.81 -6.29
CA HIS A 144 -3.92 4.77 -6.27
C HIS A 144 -3.93 5.51 -4.91
N LEU A 145 -4.02 6.85 -4.91
CA LEU A 145 -3.99 7.66 -3.69
C LEU A 145 -5.07 7.26 -2.68
N TYR A 146 -6.24 6.86 -3.18
CA TYR A 146 -7.35 6.31 -2.40
C TYR A 146 -7.40 4.77 -2.40
N GLY A 147 -6.32 4.12 -2.84
CA GLY A 147 -6.15 2.68 -2.79
C GLY A 147 -5.84 2.26 -1.36
N PHE A 148 -6.56 1.26 -0.87
CA PHE A 148 -6.28 0.65 0.42
C PHE A 148 -5.58 -0.69 0.17
N PRO A 149 -4.56 -1.05 0.98
CA PRO A 149 -3.98 -2.38 0.92
C PRO A 149 -5.10 -3.39 1.17
N ASP A 150 -5.31 -4.31 0.21
CA ASP A 150 -6.39 -5.30 0.23
C ASP A 150 -6.39 -6.07 1.57
N THR A 151 -7.35 -5.74 2.43
CA THR A 151 -7.75 -6.56 3.59
C THR A 151 -8.97 -7.43 3.27
N THR A 152 -9.54 -7.28 2.06
CA THR A 152 -10.78 -7.96 1.67
C THR A 152 -10.52 -9.17 0.77
N ILE A 153 -11.09 -10.30 1.18
CA ILE A 153 -10.88 -11.66 0.64
C ILE A 153 -11.47 -11.86 -0.78
N HIS A 154 -12.00 -10.80 -1.42
CA HIS A 154 -12.87 -10.93 -2.60
C HIS A 154 -12.50 -10.12 -3.85
N SER A 155 -11.38 -9.39 -3.88
CA SER A 155 -10.95 -8.77 -5.14
C SER A 155 -10.34 -9.81 -6.08
N LYS A 156 -10.97 -10.05 -7.24
CA LYS A 156 -10.45 -10.92 -8.32
C LYS A 156 -9.12 -10.41 -8.91
N HIS A 157 -8.76 -9.16 -8.65
CA HIS A 157 -7.50 -8.54 -9.04
C HIS A 157 -6.73 -8.15 -7.78
N ARG A 158 -5.83 -9.03 -7.34
CA ARG A 158 -4.92 -8.74 -6.22
C ARG A 158 -3.86 -7.76 -6.72
N LEU A 159 -4.03 -6.48 -6.43
CA LEU A 159 -3.03 -5.46 -6.74
C LEU A 159 -1.75 -5.76 -5.96
N LEU A 160 -0.60 -5.62 -6.61
CA LEU A 160 0.69 -5.80 -5.97
C LEU A 160 1.01 -4.60 -5.10
N ASP A 161 1.37 -4.86 -3.85
CA ASP A 161 1.85 -3.85 -2.92
C ASP A 161 3.37 -4.01 -2.73
N ILE A 162 4.14 -3.04 -3.22
CA ILE A 162 5.61 -3.09 -3.17
C ILE A 162 6.12 -3.00 -1.73
N SER A 163 5.37 -2.41 -0.80
CA SER A 163 5.77 -2.32 0.61
C SER A 163 5.89 -3.71 1.26
N LYS A 164 5.07 -4.68 0.81
CA LYS A 164 5.06 -6.06 1.33
C LYS A 164 6.23 -6.92 0.85
N TYR A 165 6.93 -6.52 -0.22
CA TYR A 165 8.05 -7.30 -0.77
C TYR A 165 9.39 -7.05 -0.07
N GLY A 166 9.42 -6.22 0.98
CA GLY A 166 10.50 -6.24 1.96
C GLY A 166 10.25 -7.37 2.95
N GLY A 167 10.93 -8.51 2.79
CA GLY A 167 10.71 -9.76 3.56
C GLY A 167 10.73 -9.68 5.10
N ASN A 168 10.91 -8.51 5.69
CA ASN A 168 10.79 -8.25 7.12
C ASN A 168 9.34 -8.18 7.63
N ASP A 169 8.37 -7.79 6.79
CA ASP A 169 7.01 -7.53 7.30
C ASP A 169 6.25 -8.82 7.59
N ASP A 170 6.45 -9.88 6.79
CA ASP A 170 5.89 -11.19 7.09
C ASP A 170 6.47 -11.75 8.40
N GLU A 171 7.79 -11.66 8.62
CA GLU A 171 8.41 -12.10 9.88
C GLU A 171 7.92 -11.30 11.10
N LYS A 172 7.80 -9.97 10.99
CA LYS A 172 7.25 -9.11 12.06
C LYS A 172 5.78 -9.41 12.34
N ASN A 173 5.01 -9.67 11.29
CA ASN A 173 3.61 -10.04 11.38
C ASN A 173 3.43 -11.40 12.07
N ILE A 174 4.26 -12.39 11.70
CA ILE A 174 4.30 -13.71 12.34
C ILE A 174 4.66 -13.55 13.82
N ALA A 175 5.72 -12.81 14.13
CA ALA A 175 6.13 -12.57 15.52
C ALA A 175 5.01 -11.88 16.33
N SER A 176 4.31 -10.91 15.74
CA SER A 176 3.20 -10.21 16.40
C SER A 176 1.99 -11.10 16.66
N ILE A 177 1.63 -11.99 15.71
CA ILE A 177 0.56 -12.98 15.88
C ILE A 177 0.90 -13.96 17.01
N LEU A 178 2.13 -14.48 17.00
CA LEU A 178 2.61 -15.43 17.98
C LEU A 178 2.72 -14.81 19.38
N GLN A 179 3.18 -13.57 19.48
CA GLN A 179 3.21 -12.81 20.73
C GLN A 179 1.80 -12.59 21.29
N ALA A 180 0.84 -12.19 20.45
CA ALA A 180 -0.55 -12.03 20.87
C ALA A 180 -1.15 -13.35 21.40
N ALA A 181 -0.79 -14.48 20.81
CA ALA A 181 -1.19 -15.80 21.30
C ALA A 181 -0.52 -16.16 22.64
N ALA A 182 0.75 -15.80 22.82
CA ALA A 182 1.51 -16.04 24.04
C ALA A 182 1.07 -15.16 25.23
N GLU A 183 0.58 -13.93 24.97
CA GLU A 183 0.08 -12.98 25.98
C GLU A 183 -1.42 -13.15 26.30
N GLY A 184 -2.15 -13.88 25.46
CA GLY A 184 -3.59 -14.11 25.65
C GLY A 184 -4.49 -13.04 25.03
N ASP A 185 -3.99 -12.21 24.10
CA ASP A 185 -4.76 -11.14 23.47
C ASP A 185 -5.66 -11.66 22.34
N VAL A 186 -6.86 -12.08 22.74
CA VAL A 186 -7.92 -12.52 21.82
C VAL A 186 -8.39 -11.39 20.90
N LYS A 187 -8.29 -10.11 21.30
CA LYS A 187 -8.72 -8.98 20.46
C LYS A 187 -7.74 -8.77 19.31
N ALA A 188 -6.45 -8.79 19.59
CA ALA A 188 -5.41 -8.69 18.57
C ALA A 188 -5.52 -9.85 17.56
N LEU A 189 -5.67 -11.09 18.04
CA LEU A 189 -5.87 -12.26 17.17
C LEU A 189 -7.12 -12.17 16.29
N LYS A 190 -8.22 -11.65 16.82
CA LYS A 190 -9.43 -11.35 16.03
C LYS A 190 -9.16 -10.29 14.96
N GLY A 191 -8.37 -9.26 15.30
CA GLY A 191 -7.92 -8.24 14.37
C GLY A 191 -7.14 -8.84 13.20
N PHE A 192 -6.14 -9.67 13.49
CA PHE A 192 -5.34 -10.37 12.47
C PHE A 192 -6.16 -11.32 11.60
N ALA A 193 -7.09 -12.07 12.20
CA ALA A 193 -8.02 -12.93 11.44
C ALA A 193 -8.95 -12.12 10.53
N SER A 194 -9.41 -10.95 11.00
CA SER A 194 -10.26 -10.04 10.22
C SER A 194 -9.49 -9.35 9.09
N ALA A 195 -8.17 -9.19 9.25
CA ALA A 195 -7.25 -8.71 8.23
C ALA A 195 -6.90 -9.78 7.17
N GLY A 196 -7.44 -11.00 7.27
CA GLY A 196 -7.21 -12.08 6.31
C GLY A 196 -5.86 -12.80 6.49
N MET A 197 -5.19 -12.61 7.62
CA MET A 197 -3.92 -13.29 7.92
C MET A 197 -4.17 -14.71 8.41
N SER A 198 -3.40 -15.68 7.91
CA SER A 198 -3.42 -17.05 8.41
C SER A 198 -2.81 -17.13 9.81
N LEU A 199 -3.52 -17.72 10.77
CA LEU A 199 -3.00 -17.94 12.13
C LEU A 199 -2.22 -19.26 12.28
N ASP A 200 -2.09 -20.03 11.19
CA ASP A 200 -1.41 -21.33 11.10
C ASP A 200 0.11 -21.22 10.90
N VAL A 201 0.65 -20.01 10.96
CA VAL A 201 2.07 -19.78 10.70
C VAL A 201 2.89 -20.10 11.96
N GLY A 202 4.03 -20.76 11.75
CA GLY A 202 4.99 -21.08 12.79
C GLY A 202 6.18 -20.12 12.82
N ASP A 203 6.84 -20.01 13.97
CA ASP A 203 8.15 -19.36 14.09
C ASP A 203 9.29 -20.21 13.52
N TYR A 204 10.54 -19.80 13.77
CA TYR A 204 11.75 -20.53 13.40
C TYR A 204 11.81 -21.96 13.99
N ASP A 205 11.09 -22.23 15.09
CA ASP A 205 10.97 -23.53 15.74
C ASP A 205 9.74 -24.32 15.27
N MET A 206 9.06 -23.85 14.22
CA MET A 206 7.80 -24.41 13.70
C MET A 206 6.66 -24.41 14.73
N ARG A 207 6.74 -23.56 15.76
CA ARG A 207 5.67 -23.43 16.76
C ARG A 207 4.62 -22.46 16.27
N THR A 208 3.42 -22.97 16.09
CA THR A 208 2.25 -22.18 15.71
C THR A 208 1.64 -21.42 16.89
N SER A 209 0.72 -20.50 16.60
CA SER A 209 -0.06 -19.76 17.61
C SER A 209 -0.75 -20.69 18.63
N LEU A 210 -1.15 -21.89 18.21
CA LEU A 210 -1.75 -22.91 19.07
C LEU A 210 -0.76 -23.50 20.08
N HIS A 211 0.50 -23.75 19.69
CA HIS A 211 1.53 -24.24 20.60
C HIS A 211 1.79 -23.22 21.73
N LEU A 212 1.92 -21.95 21.38
CA LEU A 212 2.19 -20.88 22.34
C LEU A 212 1.01 -20.62 23.27
N ALA A 213 -0.21 -20.62 22.73
CA ALA A 213 -1.42 -20.44 23.54
C ALA A 213 -1.61 -21.57 24.58
N VAL A 214 -1.26 -22.80 24.22
CA VAL A 214 -1.30 -23.96 25.13
C VAL A 214 -0.18 -23.87 26.18
N CYS A 215 1.04 -23.54 25.77
CA CYS A 215 2.16 -23.37 26.69
C CYS A 215 1.92 -22.25 27.72
N SER A 216 1.27 -21.16 27.32
CA SER A 216 0.91 -20.04 28.21
C SER A 216 -0.40 -20.26 28.99
N ASN A 217 -1.07 -21.42 28.84
CA ASN A 217 -2.35 -21.75 29.48
C ASN A 217 -3.48 -20.73 29.20
N HIS A 218 -3.60 -20.27 27.96
CA HIS A 218 -4.62 -19.31 27.56
C HIS A 218 -5.86 -19.97 26.94
N VAL A 219 -6.74 -20.47 27.80
CA VAL A 219 -8.01 -21.18 27.45
C VAL A 219 -8.81 -20.43 26.37
N LYS A 220 -8.98 -19.11 26.54
CA LYS A 220 -9.81 -18.28 25.65
C LYS A 220 -9.23 -18.13 24.25
N VAL A 221 -7.90 -18.14 24.13
CA VAL A 221 -7.21 -18.10 22.84
C VAL A 221 -7.37 -19.43 22.13
N VAL A 222 -7.17 -20.55 22.85
CA VAL A 222 -7.37 -21.90 22.31
C VAL A 222 -8.82 -22.12 21.86
N GLU A 223 -9.81 -21.69 22.65
CA GLU A 223 -11.23 -21.74 22.27
C GLU A 223 -11.50 -20.93 20.99
N TYR A 224 -10.88 -19.75 20.84
CA TYR A 224 -11.02 -18.93 19.64
C TYR A 224 -10.37 -19.59 18.41
N LEU A 225 -9.12 -20.04 18.53
CA LEU A 225 -8.34 -20.67 17.46
C LEU A 225 -8.97 -21.98 16.95
N LEU A 226 -9.58 -22.76 17.84
CA LEU A 226 -10.27 -24.02 17.49
C LEU A 226 -11.75 -23.81 17.08
N GLY A 227 -12.26 -22.58 17.15
CA GLY A 227 -13.65 -22.27 16.80
C GLY A 227 -14.68 -22.84 17.78
N ILE A 228 -14.27 -23.11 19.03
CA ILE A 228 -15.14 -23.63 20.09
C ILE A 228 -15.99 -22.47 20.62
N LYS A 229 -17.32 -22.62 20.56
CA LYS A 229 -18.26 -21.66 21.16
C LYS A 229 -18.96 -22.31 22.35
N LYS A 230 -18.99 -21.58 23.47
CA LYS A 230 -19.84 -21.93 24.62
C LYS A 230 -21.29 -21.59 24.29
N GLN A 231 -22.21 -22.56 24.32
CA GLN A 231 -23.62 -22.27 24.13
C GLN A 231 -24.14 -21.39 25.27
N ARG A 232 -24.91 -20.35 24.93
CA ARG A 232 -25.55 -19.49 25.94
C ARG A 232 -26.49 -20.36 26.79
N GLY A 233 -26.18 -20.48 28.09
CA GLY A 233 -27.04 -21.15 29.08
C GLY A 233 -26.75 -22.62 29.37
N THR A 234 -25.72 -23.24 28.78
CA THR A 234 -25.32 -24.63 29.06
C THR A 234 -23.80 -24.80 29.15
N SER A 235 -23.32 -25.77 29.94
CA SER A 235 -21.89 -26.15 30.02
C SER A 235 -21.38 -26.90 28.78
N LYS A 236 -22.21 -27.05 27.74
CA LYS A 236 -21.85 -27.74 26.49
C LYS A 236 -21.05 -26.82 25.58
N ARG A 237 -19.86 -27.27 25.19
CA ARG A 237 -18.99 -26.66 24.19
C ARG A 237 -19.33 -27.27 22.82
N VAL A 238 -19.55 -26.44 21.80
CA VAL A 238 -19.88 -26.88 20.42
C VAL A 238 -18.80 -26.38 19.48
N ILE A 239 -18.30 -27.27 18.61
CA ILE A 239 -17.29 -26.95 17.59
C ILE A 239 -18.01 -26.40 16.36
N SER A 240 -17.62 -25.20 15.93
CA SER A 240 -18.14 -24.62 14.69
C SER A 240 -17.21 -24.96 13.54
N SER A 241 -17.53 -26.00 12.77
CA SER A 241 -16.70 -26.46 11.64
C SER A 241 -16.62 -25.42 10.50
N LYS A 242 -17.62 -24.53 10.39
CA LYS A 242 -17.68 -23.41 9.43
C LYS A 242 -17.12 -22.13 10.08
N GLY A 243 -15.84 -21.84 9.83
CA GLY A 243 -15.17 -20.60 10.28
C GLY A 243 -14.04 -20.80 11.29
N ARG A 244 -13.35 -21.95 11.27
CA ARG A 244 -12.16 -22.17 12.09
C ARG A 244 -11.02 -21.23 11.63
N PRO A 245 -10.38 -20.48 12.54
CA PRO A 245 -9.19 -19.68 12.22
C PRO A 245 -7.96 -20.50 11.85
N ILE A 246 -7.94 -21.78 12.28
CA ILE A 246 -6.85 -22.73 12.08
C ILE A 246 -7.29 -23.90 11.20
N SER A 247 -6.43 -24.33 10.28
CA SER A 247 -6.64 -25.48 9.39
C SER A 247 -6.08 -26.80 9.91
N ASP A 248 -4.97 -26.78 10.67
CA ASP A 248 -4.36 -27.97 11.27
C ASP A 248 -4.49 -27.94 12.81
N ILE A 249 -5.17 -28.96 13.36
CA ILE A 249 -5.43 -29.11 14.80
C ILE A 249 -4.21 -29.70 15.52
N SER A 250 -3.32 -30.38 14.80
CA SER A 250 -2.16 -31.07 15.35
C SER A 250 -0.85 -30.74 14.61
N PRO A 251 -0.48 -29.44 14.51
CA PRO A 251 0.80 -29.06 13.94
C PRO A 251 1.93 -29.65 14.78
N LYS A 252 3.04 -30.02 14.13
CA LYS A 252 4.25 -30.52 14.81
C LYS A 252 5.29 -29.41 14.88
N ASP A 253 5.87 -29.22 16.05
CA ASP A 253 7.04 -28.36 16.22
C ASP A 253 8.33 -29.02 15.68
N ARG A 254 9.45 -28.29 15.72
CA ARG A 254 10.79 -28.79 15.36
C ARG A 254 11.20 -30.07 16.11
N TRP A 255 10.65 -30.29 17.30
CA TRP A 255 10.93 -31.45 18.15
C TRP A 255 9.92 -32.58 17.96
N GLY A 256 8.97 -32.44 17.03
CA GLY A 256 7.92 -33.43 16.76
C GLY A 256 6.80 -33.45 17.81
N ASN A 257 6.78 -32.49 18.73
CA ASN A 257 5.71 -32.33 19.71
C ASN A 257 4.48 -31.69 19.05
N THR A 258 3.32 -32.11 19.52
CA THR A 258 2.02 -31.50 19.21
C THR A 258 1.57 -30.61 20.37
N PRO A 259 0.61 -29.71 20.16
CA PRO A 259 0.01 -28.93 21.25
C PRO A 259 -0.54 -29.81 22.38
N LEU A 260 -1.04 -31.01 22.05
CA LEU A 260 -1.53 -31.98 23.05
C LEU A 260 -0.39 -32.56 23.90
N SER A 261 0.77 -32.87 23.31
CA SER A 261 1.94 -33.32 24.09
C SER A 261 2.51 -32.21 24.96
N ASP A 262 2.47 -30.96 24.50
CA ASP A 262 2.89 -29.81 25.30
C ASP A 262 1.95 -29.58 26.50
N ALA A 263 0.63 -29.70 26.30
CA ALA A 263 -0.36 -29.64 27.38
C ALA A 263 -0.14 -30.73 28.44
N ASN A 264 0.16 -31.96 28.01
CA ASN A 264 0.46 -33.08 28.90
C ASN A 264 1.77 -32.86 29.66
N ARG A 265 2.82 -32.34 29.01
CA ARG A 265 4.10 -32.01 29.64
C ARG A 265 3.94 -30.95 30.74
N MET A 266 3.10 -29.95 30.50
CA MET A 266 2.83 -28.88 31.47
C MET A 266 1.76 -29.21 32.52
N LYS A 267 1.17 -30.42 32.46
CA LYS A 267 0.11 -30.89 33.37
C LYS A 267 -1.10 -29.95 33.44
N LEU A 268 -1.62 -29.54 32.29
CA LEU A 268 -2.79 -28.64 32.19
C LEU A 268 -4.07 -29.45 31.88
N PRO A 269 -4.83 -29.93 32.89
CA PRO A 269 -5.96 -30.85 32.68
C PRO A 269 -7.11 -30.23 31.87
N GLU A 270 -7.36 -28.93 32.05
CA GLU A 270 -8.38 -28.21 31.29
C GLU A 270 -8.03 -28.12 29.79
N MET A 271 -6.76 -27.87 29.46
CA MET A 271 -6.29 -27.81 28.06
C MET A 271 -6.33 -29.18 27.38
N VAL A 272 -5.93 -30.23 28.09
CA VAL A 272 -5.96 -31.60 27.57
C VAL A 272 -7.39 -32.01 27.21
N SER A 273 -8.35 -31.75 28.09
CA SER A 273 -9.76 -32.04 27.82
C SER A 273 -10.30 -31.30 26.58
N LEU A 274 -9.87 -30.05 26.39
CA LEU A 274 -10.27 -29.21 25.26
C LEU A 274 -9.71 -29.74 23.93
N LEU A 275 -8.44 -30.12 23.90
CA LEU A 275 -7.77 -30.63 22.70
C LEU A 275 -8.24 -32.04 22.34
N GLU A 276 -8.50 -32.90 23.33
CA GLU A 276 -9.06 -34.25 23.11
C GLU A 276 -10.48 -34.20 22.55
N MET A 277 -11.32 -33.27 23.00
CA MET A 277 -12.67 -33.07 22.45
C MET A 277 -12.63 -32.72 20.95
N VAL A 278 -11.67 -31.92 20.50
CA VAL A 278 -11.56 -31.50 19.10
C VAL A 278 -10.94 -32.59 18.22
N LYS A 279 -10.11 -33.48 18.77
CA LYS A 279 -9.53 -34.62 18.05
C LYS A 279 -10.53 -35.76 17.80
N ALA A 280 -11.63 -35.81 18.56
CA ALA A 280 -12.65 -36.85 18.47
C ALA A 280 -13.75 -36.55 17.42
N GLU A 281 -13.78 -35.35 16.85
CA GLU A 281 -14.60 -34.97 15.68
C GLU A 281 -13.83 -35.13 14.36
#